data_AF-A0A7I8BUB3-F1
#
_entry.id   AF-A0A7I8BUB3-F1
#
_cell.length_a   1.000
_cell.length_b   1.000
_cell.length_c   1.000
_cell.angle_alpha   90.00
_cell.angle_beta   90.00
_cell.angle_gamma   90.00
#
_symmetry.space_group_name_H-M   'P 1'
#
loop_
_entity.id
_entity.type
_entity.pdbx_description
1 polymer ?
#
loop_
_entity_poly.entity_id
_entity_poly.type
_entity_poly.pdbx_seq_one_letter_code
_entity_poly.pdbx_strand_id
1 'polypeptide(L)'
;MNSIVRTVLTQGIGLAMTMSVAMANDLKQPANEISTVSFNGLSLAPSTFTIGAGWFTLAMRGQTGAGAMTGIGVFEGTLSERDEASFRELRTAVCSIDPGTLRAPRNDLYLAAILSCPDGSKFDSAFNLIGLGEPGEKINRFVGDLLSSFSRHGEPVAKLDVSATVETRGSKLLVTLTFSNSGREDVMFASPSTWEGIPNPIAGKSYTEVVGAKGTKTDEQFFMQFGGGALVDKSNFTDAVMRVPAGQTRMVRFLTYPDRRFVKGRYAINGGLFIGKVLQPEKLAGRADFTFKQTDVIFAEDFPATTRDLNNFEDHRRQQLFNQIHLIGDVVEESGYYRAYDKSNVRDDFPQILRRGDRFPDRTMEHQQGGSRKSVGPATMWRWEAYPDSKMTALTGECCPRSGYWIPDMPGGLTTTAFHTFKVAGDKRRIMEGDVMPRLGLGDDSGICWTWLGDIG
;
A
#
# COMPACT_ATOMS: atom_id res chain seq x y z
N MET A 1 52.72 -49.53 18.93
CA MET A 1 52.73 -49.49 20.40
C MET A 1 51.52 -50.25 20.90
N ASN A 2 51.81 -51.34 21.62
CA ASN A 2 51.06 -52.10 22.63
C ASN A 2 49.54 -51.86 22.81
N SER A 3 48.66 -52.80 23.17
CA SER A 3 48.63 -54.26 23.44
C SER A 3 47.48 -54.48 24.46
N ILE A 4 46.84 -55.67 24.46
CA ILE A 4 46.08 -56.31 25.57
C ILE A 4 44.67 -55.74 25.86
N VAL A 5 43.56 -56.43 25.56
CA VAL A 5 42.98 -57.69 26.12
C VAL A 5 42.53 -57.56 27.60
N ARG A 6 41.21 -57.65 27.88
CA ARG A 6 40.64 -58.64 28.81
C ARG A 6 39.10 -58.59 28.94
N THR A 7 38.52 -59.74 28.68
CA THR A 7 37.24 -60.32 29.11
C THR A 7 37.00 -60.22 30.62
N VAL A 8 35.76 -59.98 31.06
CA VAL A 8 35.10 -60.68 32.20
C VAL A 8 33.59 -60.73 31.98
N LEU A 9 33.03 -61.94 32.00
CA LEU A 9 31.61 -62.28 32.18
C LEU A 9 31.19 -62.10 33.65
N THR A 10 29.97 -61.64 33.91
CA THR A 10 29.24 -62.06 35.11
C THR A 10 27.73 -62.01 34.88
N GLN A 11 27.07 -63.12 35.24
CA GLN A 11 25.64 -63.36 35.17
C GLN A 11 24.86 -62.61 36.26
N GLY A 12 23.57 -62.37 36.04
CA GLY A 12 22.63 -62.08 37.13
C GLY A 12 21.23 -61.65 36.67
N ILE A 13 20.29 -62.61 36.69
CA ILE A 13 18.91 -62.50 37.24
C ILE A 13 18.09 -61.28 36.73
N GLY A 14 17.08 -61.44 35.87
CA GLY A 14 15.85 -62.17 36.14
C GLY A 14 14.75 -61.22 36.63
N LEU A 15 13.92 -60.70 35.72
CA LEU A 15 12.54 -60.28 36.02
C LEU A 15 11.76 -60.11 34.71
N ALA A 16 10.83 -61.04 34.50
CA ALA A 16 9.76 -60.93 33.53
C ALA A 16 8.80 -59.83 34.01
N MET A 17 8.63 -58.79 33.20
CA MET A 17 7.49 -57.89 33.32
C MET A 17 6.80 -57.85 31.97
N THR A 18 5.70 -58.60 31.90
CA THR A 18 4.66 -58.50 30.87
C THR A 18 4.11 -57.07 30.88
N MET A 19 4.62 -56.20 30.00
CA MET A 19 3.91 -54.96 29.67
C MET A 19 2.72 -55.32 28.80
N SER A 20 1.56 -55.30 29.43
CA SER A 20 0.25 -55.35 28.80
C SER A 20 0.13 -54.23 27.76
N VAL A 21 -0.43 -54.61 26.62
CA VAL A 21 -0.85 -53.76 25.53
C VAL A 21 -1.92 -52.79 26.05
N ALA A 22 -1.57 -51.51 26.22
CA ALA A 22 -2.56 -50.45 26.18
C ALA A 22 -2.74 -50.07 24.71
N MET A 23 -3.70 -50.73 24.05
CA MET A 23 -4.21 -50.24 22.78
C MET A 23 -4.71 -48.81 23.02
N ALA A 24 -4.11 -47.86 22.32
CA ALA A 24 -4.68 -46.54 22.16
C ALA A 24 -6.11 -46.73 21.66
N ASN A 25 -7.10 -46.40 22.49
CA ASN A 25 -8.47 -46.26 22.03
C ASN A 25 -8.44 -45.16 20.96
N ASP A 26 -8.44 -45.58 19.70
CA ASP A 26 -8.85 -44.75 18.58
C ASP A 26 -10.28 -44.30 18.88
N LEU A 27 -10.39 -43.15 19.53
CA LEU A 27 -11.61 -42.36 19.63
C LEU A 27 -11.96 -41.95 18.19
N LYS A 28 -12.62 -42.86 17.47
CA LYS A 28 -13.27 -42.56 16.21
C LYS A 28 -14.26 -41.45 16.48
N GLN A 29 -13.98 -40.29 15.90
CA GLN A 29 -14.85 -39.14 15.94
C GLN A 29 -16.24 -39.57 15.43
N PRO A 30 -17.34 -39.21 16.10
CA PRO A 30 -18.67 -39.52 15.59
C PRO A 30 -18.81 -38.92 14.19
N ALA A 31 -19.25 -39.73 13.23
CA ALA A 31 -19.18 -39.47 11.79
C ALA A 31 -19.86 -38.17 11.28
N ASN A 32 -20.52 -37.41 12.16
CA ASN A 32 -21.32 -36.23 11.82
C ASN A 32 -20.85 -34.94 12.51
N GLU A 33 -19.68 -34.94 13.16
CA GLU A 33 -19.19 -33.76 13.85
C GLU A 33 -18.54 -32.78 12.86
N ILE A 34 -19.09 -31.56 12.78
CA ILE A 34 -18.56 -30.47 11.95
C ILE A 34 -17.80 -29.51 12.84
N SER A 35 -16.54 -29.27 12.48
CA SER A 35 -15.66 -28.33 13.14
C SER A 35 -15.37 -27.16 12.22
N THR A 36 -15.48 -25.93 12.73
CA THR A 36 -15.22 -24.70 11.96
C THR A 36 -14.16 -23.87 12.66
N VAL A 37 -13.18 -23.41 11.88
CA VAL A 37 -12.11 -22.53 12.36
C VAL A 37 -12.03 -21.33 11.44
N SER A 38 -12.07 -20.13 12.03
CA SER A 38 -11.87 -18.85 11.36
C SER A 38 -10.60 -18.21 11.88
N PHE A 39 -9.74 -17.76 10.97
CA PHE A 39 -8.41 -17.25 11.25
C PHE A 39 -8.12 -16.02 10.40
N ASN A 40 -7.69 -14.93 11.03
CA ASN A 40 -7.41 -13.69 10.30
C ASN A 40 -5.99 -13.59 9.78
N GLY A 41 -4.99 -14.26 10.39
CA GLY A 41 -3.61 -14.23 9.90
C GLY A 41 -3.04 -12.81 9.72
N LEU A 42 -3.50 -11.85 10.53
CA LEU A 42 -3.27 -10.39 10.40
C LEU A 42 -3.93 -9.71 9.18
N SER A 43 -4.67 -10.44 8.36
CA SER A 43 -5.56 -9.86 7.34
C SER A 43 -6.85 -9.33 7.97
N LEU A 44 -7.45 -8.35 7.30
CA LEU A 44 -8.74 -7.75 7.64
C LEU A 44 -9.93 -8.59 7.17
N ALA A 45 -9.67 -9.67 6.42
CA ALA A 45 -10.65 -10.58 5.86
C ALA A 45 -10.33 -12.03 6.30
N PRO A 46 -11.00 -12.54 7.36
CA PRO A 46 -10.65 -13.83 7.92
C PRO A 46 -10.97 -14.97 6.95
N SER A 47 -10.04 -15.91 6.88
CA SER A 47 -10.20 -17.18 6.18
C SER A 47 -10.86 -18.19 7.12
N THR A 48 -11.74 -19.03 6.59
CA THR A 48 -12.48 -20.01 7.38
C THR A 48 -12.29 -21.38 6.76
N PHE A 49 -12.00 -22.40 7.56
CA PHE A 49 -12.12 -23.78 7.11
C PHE A 49 -13.10 -24.56 7.97
N THR A 50 -13.76 -25.52 7.35
CA THR A 50 -14.69 -26.45 7.99
C THR A 50 -14.25 -27.87 7.67
N ILE A 51 -14.24 -28.74 8.68
CA ILE A 51 -13.85 -30.14 8.57
C ILE A 51 -14.98 -31.00 9.14
N GLY A 52 -15.34 -32.07 8.42
CA GLY A 52 -16.34 -33.04 8.87
C GLY A 52 -16.39 -34.26 7.95
N ALA A 53 -16.64 -35.44 8.51
CA ALA A 53 -16.82 -36.69 7.77
C ALA A 53 -15.68 -37.02 6.77
N GLY A 54 -14.43 -36.68 7.08
CA GLY A 54 -13.26 -36.91 6.20
C GLY A 54 -13.11 -35.89 5.06
N TRP A 55 -13.91 -34.82 5.06
CA TRP A 55 -13.89 -33.75 4.07
C TRP A 55 -13.55 -32.41 4.69
N PHE A 56 -13.03 -31.50 3.86
CA PHE A 56 -12.83 -30.11 4.22
C PHE A 56 -13.45 -29.15 3.20
N THR A 57 -13.78 -27.95 3.67
CA THR A 57 -14.03 -26.76 2.86
C THR A 57 -13.20 -25.63 3.42
N LEU A 58 -12.43 -24.95 2.58
CA LEU A 58 -11.67 -23.74 2.91
C LEU A 58 -12.24 -22.55 2.13
N ALA A 59 -12.70 -21.51 2.82
CA ALA A 59 -12.98 -20.19 2.27
C ALA A 59 -11.84 -19.22 2.65
N MET A 60 -10.94 -18.97 1.71
CA MET A 60 -9.79 -18.10 1.86
C MET A 60 -10.14 -16.69 1.38
N ARG A 61 -10.19 -15.72 2.30
CA ARG A 61 -10.55 -14.32 1.98
C ARG A 61 -9.41 -13.33 2.12
N GLY A 62 -8.28 -13.74 2.69
CA GLY A 62 -7.15 -12.87 2.92
C GLY A 62 -5.86 -13.67 3.02
N GLN A 63 -4.73 -12.99 2.87
CA GLN A 63 -3.43 -13.64 2.99
C GLN A 63 -3.16 -14.00 4.45
N THR A 64 -2.93 -15.29 4.70
CA THR A 64 -2.62 -15.79 6.04
C THR A 64 -1.13 -16.04 6.16
N GLY A 65 -0.33 -14.99 6.39
CA GLY A 65 1.06 -14.97 6.91
C GLY A 65 2.17 -15.87 6.31
N ALA A 66 1.85 -16.86 5.47
CA ALA A 66 2.74 -17.97 5.11
C ALA A 66 3.30 -17.87 3.68
N GLY A 67 3.06 -16.75 2.98
CA GLY A 67 3.60 -16.47 1.64
C GLY A 67 3.18 -17.44 0.52
N ALA A 68 2.56 -18.57 0.84
CA ALA A 68 2.28 -19.68 -0.08
C ALA A 68 0.93 -19.56 -0.81
N MET A 69 0.09 -18.59 -0.44
CA MET A 69 -1.28 -18.47 -0.94
C MET A 69 -1.53 -17.07 -1.48
N THR A 70 -1.64 -16.95 -2.80
CA THR A 70 -2.02 -15.70 -3.48
C THR A 70 -3.52 -15.66 -3.70
N GLY A 71 -4.10 -14.45 -3.62
CA GLY A 71 -5.50 -14.19 -3.93
C GLY A 71 -6.50 -14.71 -2.89
N ILE A 72 -7.73 -14.96 -3.34
CA ILE A 72 -8.85 -15.48 -2.54
C ILE A 72 -9.48 -16.68 -3.22
N GLY A 73 -10.21 -17.53 -2.49
CA GLY A 73 -10.89 -18.66 -3.10
C GLY A 73 -11.66 -19.55 -2.14
N VAL A 74 -12.38 -20.51 -2.72
CA VAL A 74 -13.04 -21.59 -2.02
C VAL A 74 -12.46 -22.90 -2.54
N PHE A 75 -12.01 -23.76 -1.64
CA PHE A 75 -11.41 -25.05 -1.93
C PHE A 75 -12.14 -26.15 -1.18
N GLU A 76 -12.26 -27.31 -1.80
CA GLU A 76 -12.92 -28.49 -1.21
C GLU A 76 -12.10 -29.74 -1.50
N GLY A 77 -12.11 -30.70 -0.58
CA GLY A 77 -11.39 -31.94 -0.79
C GLY A 77 -11.54 -32.91 0.38
N THR A 78 -10.87 -34.05 0.24
CA THR A 78 -10.75 -35.06 1.30
C THR A 78 -9.54 -34.77 2.18
N LEU A 79 -9.63 -35.07 3.46
CA LEU A 79 -8.49 -34.98 4.37
C LEU A 79 -7.47 -36.06 4.06
N SER A 80 -6.18 -35.71 4.03
CA SER A 80 -5.10 -36.70 4.12
C SER A 80 -4.88 -37.14 5.57
N GLU A 81 -4.20 -38.27 5.78
CA GLU A 81 -3.80 -38.71 7.14
C GLU A 81 -3.00 -37.63 7.89
N ARG A 82 -2.20 -36.85 7.17
CA ARG A 82 -1.44 -35.72 7.72
C ARG A 82 -2.35 -34.58 8.15
N ASP A 83 -3.38 -34.26 7.36
CA ASP A 83 -4.35 -33.22 7.71
C ASP A 83 -5.17 -33.62 8.93
N GLU A 84 -5.60 -34.88 9.00
CA GLU A 84 -6.30 -35.42 10.17
C GLU A 84 -5.43 -35.37 11.44
N ALA A 85 -4.16 -35.75 11.34
CA ALA A 85 -3.21 -35.65 12.46
C ALA A 85 -3.00 -34.19 12.89
N SER A 86 -2.78 -33.29 11.94
CA SER A 86 -2.58 -31.85 12.21
C SER A 86 -3.82 -31.22 12.84
N PHE A 87 -5.02 -31.59 12.37
CA PHE A 87 -6.27 -31.12 12.92
C PHE A 87 -6.53 -31.67 14.34
N ARG A 88 -6.17 -32.94 14.60
CA ARG A 88 -6.26 -33.53 15.95
C ARG A 88 -5.37 -32.79 16.96
N GLU A 89 -4.15 -32.44 16.55
CA GLU A 89 -3.23 -31.63 17.34
C GLU A 89 -3.75 -30.21 17.57
N LEU A 90 -4.27 -29.54 16.52
CA LEU A 90 -4.93 -28.24 16.64
C LEU A 90 -6.08 -28.30 17.66
N ARG A 91 -6.98 -29.27 17.50
CA ARG A 91 -8.14 -29.46 18.38
C ARG A 91 -7.71 -29.67 19.83
N THR A 92 -6.69 -30.49 20.06
CA THR A 92 -6.15 -30.73 21.40
C THR A 92 -5.56 -29.45 22.00
N ALA A 93 -4.80 -28.68 21.21
CA ALA A 93 -4.23 -27.42 21.65
C ALA A 93 -5.30 -26.38 21.99
N VAL A 94 -6.32 -26.20 21.14
CA VAL A 94 -7.42 -25.26 21.38
C VAL A 94 -8.23 -25.65 22.62
N CYS A 95 -8.60 -26.93 22.74
CA CYS A 95 -9.37 -27.43 23.89
C CYS A 95 -8.59 -27.41 25.22
N SER A 96 -7.27 -27.28 25.19
CA SER A 96 -6.44 -27.14 26.40
C SER A 96 -6.36 -25.71 26.92
N ILE A 97 -6.88 -24.72 26.17
CA ILE A 97 -6.87 -23.33 26.61
C ILE A 97 -7.93 -23.14 27.69
N ASP A 98 -7.52 -22.56 28.83
CA ASP A 98 -8.44 -22.11 29.86
C ASP A 98 -9.31 -20.95 29.33
N PRO A 99 -10.65 -21.11 29.24
CA PRO A 99 -11.56 -20.05 28.81
C PRO A 99 -11.41 -18.74 29.61
N GLY A 100 -10.98 -18.82 30.88
CA GLY A 100 -10.74 -17.64 31.73
C GLY A 100 -9.56 -16.77 31.30
N THR A 101 -8.68 -17.28 30.43
CA THR A 101 -7.52 -16.55 29.88
C THR A 101 -7.81 -15.87 28.55
N LEU A 102 -8.98 -16.13 27.95
CA LEU A 102 -9.33 -15.61 26.64
C LEU A 102 -9.59 -14.11 26.71
N ARG A 103 -8.82 -13.37 25.92
CA ARG A 103 -9.05 -11.94 25.69
C ARG A 103 -9.83 -11.77 24.40
N ALA A 104 -10.80 -10.86 24.42
CA ALA A 104 -11.54 -10.49 23.23
C ALA A 104 -10.57 -10.13 22.08
N PRO A 105 -10.80 -10.63 20.86
CA PRO A 105 -10.01 -10.26 19.70
C PRO A 105 -9.97 -8.73 19.53
N ARG A 106 -8.79 -8.18 19.25
CA ARG A 106 -8.66 -6.82 18.70
C ARG A 106 -8.29 -6.96 17.21
N ASN A 107 -7.67 -5.94 16.63
CA ASN A 107 -7.05 -6.04 15.30
C ASN A 107 -5.72 -6.83 15.33
N ASP A 108 -5.59 -7.78 16.25
CA ASP A 108 -4.44 -8.65 16.44
C ASP A 108 -4.67 -10.00 15.74
N LEU A 109 -3.64 -10.86 15.77
CA LEU A 109 -3.75 -12.22 15.27
C LEU A 109 -4.76 -12.99 16.14
N TYR A 110 -5.93 -13.32 15.58
CA TYR A 110 -6.99 -14.02 16.29
C TYR A 110 -7.47 -15.27 15.56
N LEU A 111 -8.05 -16.16 16.36
CA LEU A 111 -8.70 -17.37 15.91
C LEU A 111 -10.07 -17.49 16.58
N ALA A 112 -11.09 -17.83 15.81
CA ALA A 112 -12.39 -18.25 16.31
C ALA A 112 -12.61 -19.70 15.92
N ALA A 113 -13.05 -20.53 16.87
CA ALA A 113 -13.19 -21.96 16.66
C ALA A 113 -14.47 -22.49 17.29
N ILE A 114 -15.12 -23.38 16.55
CA ILE A 114 -16.26 -24.20 16.97
C ILE A 114 -15.84 -25.65 16.77
N LEU A 115 -15.52 -26.34 17.86
CA LEU A 115 -14.93 -27.70 17.86
C LEU A 115 -15.56 -28.53 18.99
N SER A 116 -15.65 -29.86 18.86
CA SER A 116 -15.82 -30.71 20.05
C SER A 116 -14.47 -31.23 20.53
N CYS A 117 -14.30 -31.20 21.85
CA CYS A 117 -13.08 -31.58 22.52
C CYS A 117 -13.03 -33.09 22.80
N PRO A 118 -11.83 -33.66 23.05
CA PRO A 118 -11.68 -35.09 23.34
C PRO A 118 -12.47 -35.56 24.57
N ASP A 119 -12.75 -34.67 25.51
CA ASP A 119 -13.55 -34.92 26.72
C ASP A 119 -15.07 -34.85 26.49
N GLY A 120 -15.51 -34.59 25.25
CA GLY A 120 -16.91 -34.44 24.87
C GLY A 120 -17.48 -33.03 25.09
N SER A 121 -16.69 -32.09 25.63
CA SER A 121 -17.08 -30.69 25.73
C SER A 121 -17.07 -30.01 24.35
N LYS A 122 -17.70 -28.83 24.24
CA LYS A 122 -17.64 -28.01 23.04
C LYS A 122 -16.84 -26.75 23.31
N PHE A 123 -15.92 -26.44 22.42
CA PHE A 123 -15.24 -25.15 22.36
C PHE A 123 -15.93 -24.27 21.34
N ASP A 124 -16.44 -23.12 21.77
CA ASP A 124 -17.04 -22.09 20.91
C ASP A 124 -16.59 -20.73 21.42
N SER A 125 -15.47 -20.24 20.89
CA SER A 125 -14.91 -18.97 21.32
C SER A 125 -13.93 -18.39 20.31
N ALA A 126 -13.64 -17.10 20.47
CA ALA A 126 -12.64 -16.37 19.72
C ALA A 126 -11.58 -15.77 20.66
N PHE A 127 -10.32 -15.82 20.25
CA PHE A 127 -9.20 -15.42 21.09
C PHE A 127 -7.98 -14.92 20.31
N ASN A 128 -7.23 -14.03 20.94
CA ASN A 128 -5.95 -13.52 20.44
C ASN A 128 -4.84 -14.56 20.67
N LEU A 129 -4.17 -14.97 19.59
CA LEU A 129 -3.08 -15.95 19.62
C LEU A 129 -1.78 -15.38 20.21
N ILE A 130 -1.45 -14.12 19.97
CA ILE A 130 -0.26 -13.45 20.54
C ILE A 130 -0.35 -13.43 22.07
N GLY A 131 -1.55 -13.16 22.60
CA GLY A 131 -1.78 -13.10 24.04
C GLY A 131 -1.56 -14.43 24.77
N LEU A 132 -1.53 -15.55 24.05
CA LEU A 132 -1.33 -16.88 24.62
C LEU A 132 0.14 -17.31 24.71
N GLY A 133 1.09 -16.58 24.09
CA GLY A 133 2.50 -16.99 24.05
C GLY A 133 2.72 -18.29 23.26
N GLU A 134 3.54 -19.20 23.79
CA GLU A 134 3.91 -20.47 23.13
C GLU A 134 2.69 -21.31 22.67
N PRO A 135 1.63 -21.51 23.47
CA PRO A 135 0.39 -22.15 23.00
C PRO A 135 -0.21 -21.49 21.74
N GLY A 136 -0.21 -20.16 21.68
CA GLY A 136 -0.71 -19.41 20.53
C GLY A 136 0.14 -19.60 19.28
N GLU A 137 1.46 -19.63 19.42
CA GLU A 137 2.38 -19.94 18.33
C GLU A 137 2.18 -21.37 17.79
N LYS A 138 1.97 -22.34 18.69
CA LYS A 138 1.68 -23.73 18.32
C LYS A 138 0.38 -23.85 17.51
N ILE A 139 -0.69 -23.20 17.98
CA ILE A 139 -1.98 -23.14 17.28
C ILE A 139 -1.84 -22.47 15.92
N ASN A 140 -1.16 -21.31 15.88
CA ASN A 140 -0.91 -20.57 14.64
C ASN A 140 -0.20 -21.44 13.58
N ARG A 141 0.79 -22.24 14.00
CA ARG A 141 1.49 -23.18 13.12
C ARG A 141 0.55 -24.23 12.52
N PHE A 142 -0.24 -24.92 13.34
CA PHE A 142 -1.16 -25.94 12.83
C PHE A 142 -2.22 -25.37 11.89
N VAL A 143 -2.74 -24.19 12.20
CA VAL A 143 -3.69 -23.49 11.32
C VAL A 143 -3.02 -23.15 9.99
N GLY A 144 -1.80 -22.59 10.03
CA GLY A 144 -1.03 -22.30 8.82
C GLY A 144 -0.75 -23.53 7.96
N ASP A 145 -0.41 -24.67 8.58
CA ASP A 145 -0.18 -25.94 7.90
C ASP A 145 -1.44 -26.47 7.21
N LEU A 146 -2.58 -26.46 7.92
CA LEU A 146 -3.88 -26.89 7.38
C LEU A 146 -4.32 -25.99 6.22
N LEU A 147 -4.27 -24.66 6.39
CA LEU A 147 -4.62 -23.72 5.34
C LEU A 147 -3.75 -23.92 4.09
N SER A 148 -2.44 -24.07 4.28
CA SER A 148 -1.50 -24.32 3.19
C SER A 148 -1.78 -25.64 2.47
N SER A 149 -2.08 -26.71 3.23
CA SER A 149 -2.44 -28.02 2.69
C SER A 149 -3.73 -27.94 1.87
N PHE A 150 -4.79 -27.38 2.46
CA PHE A 150 -6.12 -27.26 1.84
C PHE A 150 -6.09 -26.41 0.57
N SER A 151 -5.33 -25.31 0.55
CA SER A 151 -5.18 -24.48 -0.65
C SER A 151 -4.42 -25.18 -1.79
N ARG A 152 -3.52 -26.11 -1.45
CA ARG A 152 -2.61 -26.76 -2.41
C ARG A 152 -3.22 -28.01 -3.00
N HIS A 153 -3.92 -28.78 -2.18
CA HIS A 153 -4.45 -30.09 -2.54
C HIS A 153 -5.97 -30.10 -2.72
N GLY A 154 -6.67 -29.06 -2.26
CA GLY A 154 -8.10 -28.92 -2.49
C GLY A 154 -8.42 -28.51 -3.92
N GLU A 155 -9.56 -28.98 -4.40
CA GLU A 155 -10.11 -28.61 -5.70
C GLU A 155 -10.69 -27.19 -5.62
N PRO A 156 -10.25 -26.23 -6.45
CA PRO A 156 -10.75 -24.87 -6.42
C PRO A 156 -12.19 -24.81 -6.95
N VAL A 157 -13.14 -24.51 -6.07
CA VAL A 157 -14.52 -24.16 -6.43
C VAL A 157 -14.51 -22.79 -7.11
N ALA A 158 -13.92 -21.82 -6.44
CA ALA A 158 -13.67 -20.47 -6.93
C ALA A 158 -12.25 -20.08 -6.54
N LYS A 159 -11.49 -19.45 -7.43
CA LYS A 159 -10.13 -19.03 -7.10
C LYS A 159 -9.76 -17.79 -7.89
N LEU A 160 -9.69 -16.65 -7.22
CA LEU A 160 -9.36 -15.38 -7.84
C LEU A 160 -7.96 -14.94 -7.43
N ASP A 161 -7.05 -14.87 -8.39
CA ASP A 161 -5.72 -14.27 -8.24
C ASP A 161 -5.70 -12.87 -8.82
N VAL A 162 -4.83 -12.01 -8.28
CA VAL A 162 -4.59 -10.67 -8.80
C VAL A 162 -3.10 -10.45 -9.00
N SER A 163 -2.74 -9.95 -10.18
CA SER A 163 -1.43 -9.40 -10.47
C SER A 163 -1.53 -7.95 -10.91
N ALA A 164 -0.44 -7.20 -10.74
CA ALA A 164 -0.32 -5.82 -11.17
C ALA A 164 0.87 -5.68 -12.13
N THR A 165 0.65 -4.92 -13.19
CA THR A 165 1.72 -4.36 -14.03
C THR A 165 1.66 -2.85 -13.99
N VAL A 166 2.81 -2.20 -14.18
CA VAL A 166 2.95 -0.75 -14.12
C VAL A 166 3.74 -0.28 -15.34
N GLU A 167 3.25 0.76 -16.01
CA GLU A 167 3.94 1.43 -17.11
C GLU A 167 3.84 2.95 -16.97
N THR A 168 4.83 3.68 -17.50
CA THR A 168 4.78 5.14 -17.53
C THR A 168 3.85 5.63 -18.64
N ARG A 169 3.05 6.66 -18.33
CA ARG A 169 2.16 7.30 -19.30
C ARG A 169 2.12 8.81 -19.04
N GLY A 170 3.08 9.52 -19.62
CA GLY A 170 3.33 10.94 -19.34
C GLY A 170 3.67 11.14 -17.87
N SER A 171 3.04 12.12 -17.24
CA SER A 171 3.22 12.43 -15.82
C SER A 171 2.58 11.44 -14.84
N LYS A 172 2.03 10.32 -15.30
CA LYS A 172 1.31 9.34 -14.48
C LYS A 172 1.82 7.93 -14.76
N LEU A 173 1.44 7.00 -13.89
CA LEU A 173 1.63 5.57 -14.08
C LEU A 173 0.29 4.92 -14.42
N LEU A 174 0.29 4.12 -15.50
CA LEU A 174 -0.82 3.22 -15.79
C LEU A 174 -0.58 1.92 -15.04
N VAL A 175 -1.46 1.62 -14.10
CA VAL A 175 -1.50 0.34 -13.38
C VAL A 175 -2.57 -0.54 -14.00
N THR A 176 -2.21 -1.74 -14.42
CA THR A 176 -3.17 -2.75 -14.89
C THR A 176 -3.26 -3.87 -13.87
N LEU A 177 -4.44 -4.00 -13.24
CA LEU A 177 -4.78 -5.15 -12.42
C LEU A 177 -5.37 -6.25 -13.30
N THR A 178 -4.83 -7.46 -13.17
CA THR A 178 -5.31 -8.64 -13.89
C THR A 178 -5.89 -9.63 -12.89
N PHE A 179 -7.21 -9.80 -12.94
CA PHE A 179 -7.97 -10.75 -12.14
C PHE A 179 -8.10 -12.06 -12.91
N SER A 180 -7.54 -13.15 -12.38
CA SER A 180 -7.60 -14.47 -13.00
C SER A 180 -8.42 -15.42 -12.14
N ASN A 181 -9.56 -15.90 -12.66
CA ASN A 181 -10.37 -16.89 -11.98
C ASN A 181 -10.03 -18.31 -12.47
N SER A 182 -9.29 -19.08 -11.67
CA SER A 182 -8.93 -20.47 -11.98
C SER A 182 -9.90 -21.50 -11.39
N GLY A 183 -10.98 -21.06 -10.73
CA GLY A 183 -12.04 -21.94 -10.24
C GLY A 183 -13.08 -22.29 -11.32
N ARG A 184 -14.04 -23.13 -10.92
CA ARG A 184 -15.18 -23.59 -11.74
C ARG A 184 -16.45 -22.77 -11.56
N GLU A 185 -16.49 -21.90 -10.56
CA GLU A 185 -17.56 -20.94 -10.32
C GLU A 185 -17.11 -19.49 -10.57
N ASP A 186 -18.08 -18.64 -10.83
CA ASP A 186 -17.84 -17.22 -11.04
C ASP A 186 -17.53 -16.51 -9.73
N VAL A 187 -16.69 -15.48 -9.82
CA VAL A 187 -16.43 -14.58 -8.70
C VAL A 187 -17.01 -13.21 -9.02
N MET A 188 -17.82 -12.68 -8.11
CA MET A 188 -18.48 -11.38 -8.27
C MET A 188 -18.19 -10.49 -7.07
N PHE A 189 -17.86 -9.23 -7.30
CA PHE A 189 -17.52 -8.26 -6.25
C PHE A 189 -17.86 -6.82 -6.66
N ALA A 190 -17.87 -5.90 -5.70
CA ALA A 190 -18.15 -4.49 -5.93
C ALA A 190 -17.22 -3.90 -7.01
N SER A 191 -17.83 -3.24 -7.98
CA SER A 191 -17.14 -2.73 -9.17
C SER A 191 -15.97 -1.80 -8.83
N PRO A 192 -14.83 -1.87 -9.55
CA PRO A 192 -13.72 -0.95 -9.37
C PRO A 192 -14.09 0.54 -9.50
N SER A 193 -15.16 0.86 -10.23
CA SER A 193 -15.66 2.23 -10.36
C SER A 193 -16.18 2.81 -9.04
N THR A 194 -16.54 1.97 -8.07
CA THR A 194 -17.06 2.38 -6.76
C THR A 194 -16.01 2.39 -5.66
N TRP A 195 -14.76 2.02 -5.94
CA TRP A 195 -13.72 1.96 -4.91
C TRP A 195 -13.29 3.37 -4.51
N GLU A 196 -13.21 3.64 -3.22
CA GLU A 196 -12.88 4.96 -2.70
C GLU A 196 -11.38 5.26 -2.85
N GLY A 197 -10.54 4.24 -2.80
CA GLY A 197 -9.09 4.40 -2.96
C GLY A 197 -8.39 5.06 -1.78
N ILE A 198 -9.01 5.03 -0.59
CA ILE A 198 -8.43 5.51 0.67
C ILE A 198 -8.59 4.36 1.67
N PRO A 199 -7.55 4.00 2.45
CA PRO A 199 -7.61 2.83 3.30
C PRO A 199 -8.49 3.16 4.50
N ASN A 200 -9.66 2.53 4.56
CA ASN A 200 -10.52 2.56 5.73
C ASN A 200 -11.19 1.20 5.90
N PRO A 201 -10.42 0.22 6.40
CA PRO A 201 -10.90 -1.16 6.49
C PRO A 201 -11.99 -1.32 7.54
N ILE A 202 -12.07 -0.42 8.53
CA ILE A 202 -13.15 -0.39 9.52
C ILE A 202 -14.48 -0.13 8.81
N ALA A 203 -14.52 0.91 7.96
CA ALA A 203 -15.68 1.24 7.13
C ALA A 203 -15.88 0.30 5.93
N GLY A 204 -14.95 -0.63 5.69
CA GLY A 204 -15.00 -1.58 4.58
C GLY A 204 -14.83 -0.91 3.21
N LYS A 205 -14.11 0.21 3.13
CA LYS A 205 -13.84 0.92 1.87
C LYS A 205 -12.86 0.14 1.01
N SER A 206 -13.15 0.00 -0.28
CA SER A 206 -12.27 -0.70 -1.22
C SER A 206 -11.14 0.22 -1.68
N TYR A 207 -9.93 -0.32 -1.76
CA TYR A 207 -8.76 0.43 -2.19
C TYR A 207 -7.68 -0.49 -2.76
N THR A 208 -6.85 0.06 -3.63
CA THR A 208 -5.68 -0.61 -4.19
C THR A 208 -4.42 0.13 -3.78
N GLU A 209 -3.38 -0.63 -3.45
CA GLU A 209 -2.04 -0.11 -3.15
C GLU A 209 -1.00 -0.82 -4.01
N VAL A 210 -0.09 -0.05 -4.61
CA VAL A 210 1.02 -0.57 -5.39
C VAL A 210 2.30 0.10 -4.92
N VAL A 211 3.34 -0.71 -4.71
CA VAL A 211 4.66 -0.27 -4.30
C VAL A 211 5.66 -0.72 -5.35
N GLY A 212 6.48 0.19 -5.86
CA GLY A 212 7.66 -0.16 -6.64
C GLY A 212 8.90 0.08 -5.80
N ALA A 213 9.75 -0.93 -5.62
CA ALA A 213 11.01 -0.83 -4.89
C ALA A 213 12.20 -1.21 -5.77
N LYS A 214 13.25 -0.38 -5.77
CA LYS A 214 14.50 -0.66 -6.46
C LYS A 214 15.52 -1.20 -5.45
N GLY A 215 15.80 -2.49 -5.55
CA GLY A 215 16.66 -3.20 -4.60
C GLY A 215 16.03 -3.29 -3.20
N THR A 216 16.85 -3.34 -2.17
CA THR A 216 16.42 -3.51 -0.76
C THR A 216 16.36 -2.20 0.02
N LYS A 217 16.68 -1.06 -0.60
CA LYS A 217 16.72 0.22 0.10
C LYS A 217 15.34 0.88 0.09
N THR A 218 14.92 1.37 1.25
CA THR A 218 13.59 1.99 1.45
C THR A 218 13.48 3.41 0.88
N ASP A 219 14.59 4.04 0.50
CA ASP A 219 14.63 5.37 -0.11
C ASP A 219 14.37 5.34 -1.62
N GLU A 220 14.63 4.21 -2.28
CA GLU A 220 14.38 4.02 -3.72
C GLU A 220 13.06 3.28 -3.98
N GLN A 221 11.97 3.74 -3.35
CA GLN A 221 10.63 3.21 -3.56
C GLN A 221 9.62 4.30 -3.92
N PHE A 222 8.59 3.93 -4.68
CA PHE A 222 7.39 4.75 -4.86
C PHE A 222 6.16 3.97 -4.40
N PHE A 223 5.16 4.71 -3.94
CA PHE A 223 3.89 4.18 -3.47
C PHE A 223 2.74 4.83 -4.25
N MET A 224 1.71 4.04 -4.51
CA MET A 224 0.48 4.50 -5.14
C MET A 224 -0.70 3.92 -4.39
N GLN A 225 -1.67 4.77 -4.06
CA GLN A 225 -2.95 4.34 -3.53
C GLN A 225 -4.08 4.96 -4.35
N PHE A 226 -5.04 4.12 -4.77
CA PHE A 226 -6.06 4.55 -5.70
C PHE A 226 -7.32 3.67 -5.66
N GLY A 227 -8.37 4.17 -6.31
CA GLY A 227 -9.66 3.51 -6.48
C GLY A 227 -10.34 3.98 -7.76
N GLY A 228 -11.68 3.96 -7.79
CA GLY A 228 -12.50 4.29 -8.96
C GLY A 228 -12.28 5.70 -9.51
N GLY A 229 -11.78 6.64 -8.70
CA GLY A 229 -11.35 7.97 -9.14
C GLY A 229 -10.33 7.92 -10.28
N ALA A 230 -9.37 6.99 -10.21
CA ALA A 230 -8.25 6.83 -11.15
C ALA A 230 -8.54 5.87 -12.32
N LEU A 231 -9.72 5.25 -12.36
CA LEU A 231 -10.10 4.27 -13.39
C LEU A 231 -10.15 4.94 -14.79
N VAL A 232 -9.45 4.37 -15.77
CA VAL A 232 -9.35 4.90 -17.13
C VAL A 232 -10.62 4.61 -17.94
N ASP A 233 -11.08 3.36 -17.89
CA ASP A 233 -12.16 2.85 -18.73
C ASP A 233 -13.49 2.77 -17.95
N LYS A 234 -13.88 3.84 -17.25
CA LYS A 234 -15.07 3.83 -16.35
C LYS A 234 -16.36 3.35 -17.03
N SER A 235 -16.51 3.63 -18.31
CA SER A 235 -17.66 3.20 -19.12
C SER A 235 -17.78 1.69 -19.28
N ASN A 236 -16.70 0.93 -19.08
CA ASN A 236 -16.74 -0.53 -19.11
C ASN A 236 -17.23 -1.14 -17.78
N PHE A 237 -17.46 -0.30 -16.77
CA PHE A 237 -17.80 -0.66 -15.40
C PHE A 237 -19.04 0.13 -14.93
N THR A 238 -20.08 0.19 -15.78
CA THR A 238 -21.36 0.82 -15.49
C THR A 238 -22.18 0.05 -14.45
N ASP A 239 -21.95 -1.26 -14.35
CA ASP A 239 -22.58 -2.08 -13.34
C ASP A 239 -21.92 -1.86 -11.99
N ALA A 240 -22.72 -1.94 -10.93
CA ALA A 240 -22.22 -1.88 -9.55
C ALA A 240 -21.36 -3.10 -9.16
N VAL A 241 -21.26 -4.10 -10.04
CA VAL A 241 -20.62 -5.39 -9.78
C VAL A 241 -19.69 -5.75 -10.94
N MET A 242 -18.49 -6.20 -10.60
CA MET A 242 -17.57 -6.84 -11.52
C MET A 242 -17.71 -8.36 -11.42
N ARG A 243 -17.87 -9.03 -12.57
CA ARG A 243 -17.94 -10.50 -12.69
C ARG A 243 -16.71 -11.02 -13.41
N VAL A 244 -16.02 -11.97 -12.78
CA VAL A 244 -14.91 -12.73 -13.38
C VAL A 244 -15.39 -14.18 -13.54
N PRO A 245 -15.81 -14.58 -14.76
CA PRO A 245 -16.33 -15.92 -14.97
C PRO A 245 -15.31 -17.01 -14.68
N ALA A 246 -15.79 -18.23 -14.43
CA ALA A 246 -14.94 -19.41 -14.27
C ALA A 246 -13.94 -19.58 -15.44
N GLY A 247 -12.68 -19.84 -15.11
CA GLY A 247 -11.59 -20.00 -16.08
C GLY A 247 -11.21 -18.73 -16.87
N GLN A 248 -11.78 -17.56 -16.55
CA GLN A 248 -11.56 -16.32 -17.30
C GLN A 248 -10.71 -15.31 -16.55
N THR A 249 -10.19 -14.36 -17.33
CA THR A 249 -9.42 -13.22 -16.84
C THR A 249 -10.13 -11.91 -17.14
N ARG A 250 -10.06 -10.95 -16.22
CA ARG A 250 -10.52 -9.57 -16.43
C ARG A 250 -9.44 -8.58 -16.04
N MET A 251 -9.32 -7.52 -16.84
CA MET A 251 -8.34 -6.46 -16.62
C MET A 251 -9.02 -5.16 -16.22
N VAL A 252 -8.38 -4.42 -15.31
CA VAL A 252 -8.82 -3.10 -14.84
C VAL A 252 -7.63 -2.16 -14.88
N ARG A 253 -7.80 -0.97 -15.46
CA ARG A 253 -6.70 -0.02 -15.67
C ARG A 253 -6.91 1.28 -14.91
N PHE A 254 -5.90 1.69 -14.15
CA PHE A 254 -5.90 2.92 -13.36
C PHE A 254 -4.76 3.81 -13.80
N LEU A 255 -5.02 5.10 -13.97
CA LEU A 255 -4.02 6.10 -14.29
C LEU A 255 -3.83 7.04 -13.11
N THR A 256 -2.75 6.83 -12.36
CA THR A 256 -2.51 7.49 -11.06
C THR A 256 -1.10 8.09 -10.98
N TYR A 257 -0.87 8.94 -9.99
CA TYR A 257 0.44 9.48 -9.68
C TYR A 257 1.10 8.63 -8.58
N PRO A 258 2.43 8.39 -8.65
CA PRO A 258 3.18 7.93 -7.50
C PRO A 258 3.27 9.04 -6.44
N ASP A 259 3.53 8.66 -5.20
CA ASP A 259 3.72 9.59 -4.09
C ASP A 259 5.01 10.41 -4.20
N ARG A 260 5.96 9.97 -5.04
CA ARG A 260 7.24 10.62 -5.26
C ARG A 260 7.86 10.29 -6.62
N ARG A 261 8.91 11.04 -6.94
CA ARG A 261 9.78 10.79 -8.10
C ARG A 261 10.61 9.52 -7.93
N PHE A 262 10.96 8.88 -9.03
CA PHE A 262 11.87 7.73 -9.02
C PHE A 262 12.81 7.80 -10.22
N VAL A 263 13.95 7.12 -10.14
CA VAL A 263 14.95 7.10 -11.21
C VAL A 263 14.79 5.87 -12.08
N LYS A 264 15.30 5.90 -13.30
CA LYS A 264 15.31 4.74 -14.21
C LYS A 264 15.95 3.52 -13.56
N GLY A 265 15.50 2.34 -13.97
CA GLY A 265 16.05 1.06 -13.52
C GLY A 265 15.00 -0.02 -13.35
N ARG A 266 15.43 -1.14 -12.76
CA ARG A 266 14.59 -2.30 -12.47
C ARG A 266 13.97 -2.15 -11.08
N TYR A 267 12.65 -2.27 -11.01
CA TYR A 267 11.85 -2.19 -9.79
C TYR A 267 11.09 -3.49 -9.59
N ALA A 268 11.07 -3.99 -8.36
CA ALA A 268 10.12 -4.99 -7.91
C ALA A 268 8.80 -4.30 -7.58
N ILE A 269 7.75 -4.66 -8.30
CA ILE A 269 6.39 -4.21 -8.08
C ILE A 269 5.68 -5.18 -7.15
N ASN A 270 5.23 -4.65 -6.03
CA ASN A 270 4.45 -5.33 -5.00
C ASN A 270 3.18 -4.52 -4.72
N GLY A 271 2.31 -5.04 -3.88
CA GLY A 271 1.12 -4.31 -3.46
C GLY A 271 0.01 -5.24 -3.02
N GLY A 272 -1.15 -4.64 -2.83
CA GLY A 272 -2.35 -5.34 -2.45
C GLY A 272 -3.62 -4.61 -2.85
N LEU A 273 -4.73 -5.30 -2.65
CA LEU A 273 -6.06 -4.81 -2.92
C LEU A 273 -6.96 -5.27 -1.79
N PHE A 274 -7.74 -4.34 -1.24
CA PHE A 274 -8.82 -4.67 -0.34
C PHE A 274 -10.15 -4.42 -1.05
N ILE A 275 -10.99 -5.44 -1.06
CA ILE A 275 -12.36 -5.38 -1.60
C ILE A 275 -13.32 -5.48 -0.42
N GLY A 276 -14.07 -4.40 -0.16
CA GLY A 276 -15.04 -4.36 0.94
C GLY A 276 -16.22 -5.32 0.80
N LYS A 277 -16.53 -5.74 -0.44
CA LYS A 277 -17.72 -6.53 -0.75
C LYS A 277 -17.52 -7.49 -1.94
N VAL A 278 -17.20 -8.73 -1.65
CA VAL A 278 -17.37 -9.91 -2.49
C VAL A 278 -18.79 -10.43 -2.31
N LEU A 279 -19.44 -10.79 -3.42
CA LEU A 279 -20.84 -11.20 -3.50
C LEU A 279 -20.97 -12.69 -3.78
N GLN A 280 -20.11 -13.22 -4.64
CA GLN A 280 -20.14 -14.63 -5.04
C GLN A 280 -18.73 -15.22 -5.16
N PRO A 281 -18.57 -16.53 -4.88
CA PRO A 281 -19.61 -17.44 -4.35
C PRO A 281 -19.99 -17.10 -2.90
N GLU A 282 -21.14 -17.59 -2.41
CA GLU A 282 -21.67 -17.26 -1.07
C GLU A 282 -20.65 -17.54 0.05
N LYS A 283 -19.95 -18.68 -0.04
CA LYS A 283 -18.88 -19.07 0.89
C LYS A 283 -17.73 -18.05 0.94
N LEU A 284 -17.56 -17.24 -0.10
CA LEU A 284 -16.54 -16.18 -0.21
C LEU A 284 -17.11 -14.78 0.07
N ALA A 285 -18.43 -14.64 0.21
CA ALA A 285 -19.08 -13.34 0.40
C ALA A 285 -18.53 -12.61 1.63
N GLY A 286 -18.42 -11.28 1.55
CA GLY A 286 -17.85 -10.43 2.59
C GLY A 286 -16.64 -9.63 2.11
N ARG A 287 -15.70 -9.37 3.01
CA ARG A 287 -14.46 -8.62 2.70
C ARG A 287 -13.42 -9.56 2.11
N ALA A 288 -12.58 -9.04 1.24
CA ALA A 288 -11.45 -9.78 0.68
C ALA A 288 -10.19 -8.92 0.64
N ASP A 289 -9.06 -9.55 0.87
CA ASP A 289 -7.74 -8.96 0.92
C ASP A 289 -6.80 -9.75 0.00
N PHE A 290 -6.10 -9.05 -0.86
CA PHE A 290 -5.24 -9.61 -1.89
C PHE A 290 -3.85 -9.03 -1.74
N THR A 291 -2.87 -9.89 -1.94
CA THR A 291 -1.48 -9.48 -2.19
C THR A 291 -1.13 -9.84 -3.61
N PHE A 292 -0.52 -8.88 -4.31
CA PHE A 292 -0.09 -9.12 -5.69
C PHE A 292 1.09 -10.06 -5.73
N LYS A 293 1.11 -10.91 -6.75
CA LYS A 293 2.35 -11.60 -7.11
C LYS A 293 3.38 -10.54 -7.51
N GLN A 294 4.55 -10.58 -6.89
CA GLN A 294 5.65 -9.69 -7.23
C GLN A 294 6.00 -9.82 -8.72
N THR A 295 6.12 -8.69 -9.41
CA THR A 295 6.59 -8.62 -10.80
C THR A 295 7.76 -7.64 -10.90
N ASP A 296 8.63 -7.83 -11.88
CA ASP A 296 9.70 -6.87 -12.15
C ASP A 296 9.34 -5.99 -13.34
N VAL A 297 9.56 -4.69 -13.21
CA VAL A 297 9.38 -3.71 -14.27
C VAL A 297 10.68 -2.94 -14.47
N ILE A 298 11.02 -2.65 -15.73
CA ILE A 298 12.16 -1.81 -16.09
C ILE A 298 11.63 -0.47 -16.57
N PHE A 299 11.93 0.59 -15.83
CA PHE A 299 11.71 1.97 -16.27
C PHE A 299 12.95 2.46 -17.03
N ALA A 300 12.77 2.83 -18.30
CA ALA A 300 13.86 3.28 -19.16
C ALA A 300 14.36 4.70 -18.81
N GLU A 301 13.49 5.51 -18.20
CA GLU A 301 13.70 6.92 -17.92
C GLU A 301 13.39 7.23 -16.45
N ASP A 302 13.95 8.34 -15.95
CA ASP A 302 13.58 8.88 -14.65
C ASP A 302 12.11 9.34 -14.73
N PHE A 303 11.42 9.34 -13.60
CA PHE A 303 10.04 9.80 -13.50
C PHE A 303 9.94 11.01 -12.57
N PRO A 304 9.32 12.11 -13.02
CA PRO A 304 8.83 12.37 -14.38
C PRO A 304 9.98 12.51 -15.42
N ALA A 305 9.73 12.11 -16.66
CA ALA A 305 10.78 12.04 -17.70
C ALA A 305 11.03 13.38 -18.43
N THR A 306 10.02 14.25 -18.49
CA THR A 306 10.07 15.53 -19.21
C THR A 306 9.73 16.69 -18.28
N THR A 307 10.15 17.92 -18.64
CA THR A 307 9.77 19.14 -17.90
C THR A 307 8.26 19.31 -17.82
N ARG A 308 7.54 19.04 -18.91
CA ARG A 308 6.07 19.06 -18.95
C ARG A 308 5.48 18.05 -17.96
N ASP A 309 6.01 16.84 -17.91
CA ASP A 309 5.52 15.82 -16.98
C ASP A 309 5.85 16.15 -15.53
N LEU A 310 7.00 16.77 -15.28
CA LEU A 310 7.38 17.30 -13.98
C LEU A 310 6.40 18.38 -13.53
N ASN A 311 6.09 19.36 -14.38
CA ASN A 311 5.12 20.41 -14.07
C ASN A 311 3.76 19.80 -13.66
N ASN A 312 3.24 18.87 -14.45
CA ASN A 312 1.97 18.17 -14.13
C ASN A 312 2.03 17.36 -12.82
N PHE A 313 3.19 16.75 -12.52
CA PHE A 313 3.40 16.01 -11.28
C PHE A 313 3.43 16.93 -10.06
N GLU A 314 4.11 18.07 -10.17
CA GLU A 314 4.17 19.09 -9.12
C GLU A 314 2.80 19.72 -8.87
N ASP A 315 2.00 19.95 -9.91
CA ASP A 315 0.62 20.44 -9.76
C ASP A 315 -0.20 19.49 -8.89
N HIS A 316 -0.08 18.18 -9.15
CA HIS A 316 -0.73 17.16 -8.33
C HIS A 316 -0.17 17.14 -6.90
N ARG A 317 1.15 17.21 -6.74
CA ARG A 317 1.81 17.21 -5.43
C ARG A 317 1.40 18.42 -4.60
N ARG A 318 1.31 19.61 -5.19
CA ARG A 318 0.80 20.83 -4.53
C ARG A 318 -0.63 20.64 -4.01
N GLN A 319 -1.51 20.01 -4.80
CA GLN A 319 -2.88 19.72 -4.36
C GLN A 319 -2.92 18.75 -3.18
N GLN A 320 -2.10 17.69 -3.21
CA GLN A 320 -2.02 16.72 -2.12
C GLN A 320 -1.50 17.35 -0.82
N LEU A 321 -0.47 18.19 -0.93
CA LEU A 321 0.20 18.81 0.21
C LEU A 321 -0.43 20.14 0.62
N PHE A 322 -1.48 20.62 -0.06
CA PHE A 322 -2.05 21.96 0.20
C PHE A 322 -2.50 22.16 1.65
N ASN A 323 -3.08 21.12 2.24
CA ASN A 323 -3.54 21.12 3.63
C ASN A 323 -2.44 20.79 4.64
N GLN A 324 -1.23 20.43 4.18
CA GLN A 324 -0.07 20.28 5.05
C GLN A 324 0.49 21.67 5.33
N ILE A 325 0.08 22.21 6.47
CA ILE A 325 0.52 23.52 6.95
C ILE A 325 1.76 23.29 7.82
N HIS A 326 2.88 23.88 7.43
CA HIS A 326 4.11 23.84 8.23
C HIS A 326 4.28 25.16 8.97
N LEU A 327 4.48 25.11 10.28
CA LEU A 327 4.69 26.28 11.12
C LEU A 327 6.17 26.68 11.14
N ILE A 328 6.43 27.92 11.56
CA ILE A 328 7.80 28.38 11.82
C ILE A 328 8.47 27.46 12.86
N GLY A 329 9.69 27.05 12.55
CA GLY A 329 10.48 26.16 13.40
C GLY A 329 10.24 24.68 13.18
N ASP A 330 9.18 24.28 12.47
CA ASP A 330 8.94 22.87 12.10
C ASP A 330 10.09 22.34 11.23
N VAL A 331 10.31 21.03 11.28
CA VAL A 331 11.34 20.37 10.46
C VAL A 331 10.78 20.13 9.07
N VAL A 332 11.57 20.47 8.05
CA VAL A 332 11.25 20.23 6.65
C VAL A 332 11.37 18.73 6.36
N GLU A 333 10.25 18.08 6.02
CA GLU A 333 10.21 16.64 5.75
C GLU A 333 10.65 16.29 4.32
N GLU A 334 10.38 17.17 3.35
CA GLU A 334 10.68 16.99 1.93
C GLU A 334 11.47 18.20 1.42
N SER A 335 12.56 17.98 0.69
CA SER A 335 13.27 19.09 0.06
C SER A 335 12.42 19.70 -1.06
N GLY A 336 12.34 21.02 -1.14
CA GLY A 336 11.55 21.70 -2.16
C GLY A 336 11.66 23.21 -2.13
N TYR A 337 11.02 23.84 -3.10
CA TYR A 337 10.62 25.23 -3.01
C TYR A 337 9.35 25.32 -2.16
N TYR A 338 9.36 26.24 -1.21
CA TYR A 338 8.25 26.54 -0.33
C TYR A 338 7.85 28.01 -0.44
N ARG A 339 6.58 28.32 -0.23
CA ARG A 339 6.08 29.69 -0.10
C ARG A 339 5.57 29.95 1.30
N ALA A 340 5.88 31.14 1.80
CA ALA A 340 5.36 31.64 3.06
C ALA A 340 3.93 32.19 2.89
N TYR A 341 3.14 32.07 3.96
CA TYR A 341 1.80 32.64 4.07
C TYR A 341 1.59 33.27 5.45
N ASP A 342 0.78 34.34 5.52
CA ASP A 342 0.32 34.89 6.80
C ASP A 342 -0.93 34.16 7.33
N LYS A 343 -1.43 34.64 8.48
CA LYS A 343 -2.65 34.10 9.13
C LYS A 343 -3.92 34.31 8.32
N SER A 344 -3.91 35.27 7.40
CA SER A 344 -5.00 35.58 6.48
C SER A 344 -4.86 34.82 5.16
N ASN A 345 -3.91 33.89 5.07
CA ASN A 345 -3.59 33.12 3.87
C ASN A 345 -3.13 33.98 2.69
N VAL A 346 -2.56 35.17 2.96
CA VAL A 346 -1.86 35.99 1.97
C VAL A 346 -0.53 35.31 1.65
N ARG A 347 -0.31 35.03 0.37
CA ARG A 347 0.83 34.26 -0.14
C ARG A 347 2.01 35.15 -0.50
N ASP A 348 3.23 34.78 -0.12
CA ASP A 348 4.48 35.42 -0.56
C ASP A 348 4.77 35.21 -2.07
N ASP A 349 5.30 36.24 -2.74
CA ASP A 349 5.63 36.15 -4.17
C ASP A 349 6.92 35.35 -4.42
N PHE A 350 7.82 35.28 -3.43
CA PHE A 350 9.16 34.74 -3.60
C PHE A 350 9.31 33.37 -2.94
N PRO A 351 9.38 32.28 -3.72
CA PRO A 351 9.57 30.94 -3.16
C PRO A 351 10.98 30.82 -2.58
N GLN A 352 11.12 30.01 -1.53
CA GLN A 352 12.38 29.71 -0.88
C GLN A 352 12.70 28.23 -0.99
N ILE A 353 13.92 27.91 -1.40
CA ILE A 353 14.43 26.55 -1.37
C ILE A 353 14.74 26.15 0.08
N LEU A 354 14.17 25.04 0.53
CA LEU A 354 14.43 24.43 1.83
C LEU A 354 14.77 22.95 1.62
N ARG A 355 15.73 22.43 2.39
CA ARG A 355 16.18 21.04 2.33
C ARG A 355 15.57 20.25 3.47
N ARG A 356 15.34 18.95 3.24
CA ARG A 356 14.95 18.03 4.30
C ARG A 356 15.89 18.13 5.50
N GLY A 357 15.30 18.29 6.69
CA GLY A 357 16.02 18.48 7.94
C GLY A 357 16.27 19.95 8.32
N ASP A 358 16.11 20.90 7.39
CA ASP A 358 16.09 22.33 7.71
C ASP A 358 14.88 22.66 8.60
N ARG A 359 14.89 23.84 9.21
CA ARG A 359 13.71 24.39 9.91
C ARG A 359 13.07 25.48 9.07
N PHE A 360 11.74 25.51 9.08
CA PHE A 360 10.99 26.58 8.44
C PHE A 360 11.33 27.93 9.11
N PRO A 361 11.90 28.90 8.37
CA PRO A 361 12.41 30.11 8.98
C PRO A 361 11.28 31.09 9.32
N ASP A 362 11.53 31.91 10.33
CA ASP A 362 10.81 33.18 10.47
C ASP A 362 11.33 34.15 9.41
N ARG A 363 10.42 34.82 8.70
CA ARG A 363 10.78 35.86 7.72
C ARG A 363 9.64 36.84 7.50
N THR A 364 10.00 38.00 6.97
CA THR A 364 9.04 38.92 6.36
C THR A 364 8.69 38.44 4.95
N MET A 365 7.40 38.39 4.63
CA MET A 365 6.88 38.12 3.29
C MET A 365 6.94 39.37 2.43
N GLU A 366 7.11 39.21 1.13
CA GLU A 366 7.26 40.31 0.19
C GLU A 366 6.36 40.14 -1.02
N HIS A 367 5.70 41.22 -1.43
CA HIS A 367 5.00 41.31 -2.72
C HIS A 367 5.73 42.28 -3.63
N GLN A 368 5.77 41.96 -4.91
CA GLN A 368 6.24 42.93 -5.87
C GLN A 368 5.07 43.77 -6.40
N GLN A 369 5.06 45.05 -6.03
CA GLN A 369 4.03 46.01 -6.40
C GLN A 369 4.65 47.27 -6.99
N GLY A 370 4.25 47.60 -8.22
CA GLY A 370 4.69 48.80 -8.93
C GLY A 370 6.21 48.85 -9.05
N GLY A 371 6.80 47.72 -9.48
CA GLY A 371 8.25 47.54 -9.58
C GLY A 371 8.98 47.87 -8.29
N SER A 372 8.53 47.35 -7.14
CA SER A 372 9.23 47.41 -5.85
C SER A 372 8.79 46.26 -4.96
N ARG A 373 9.71 45.66 -4.19
CA ARG A 373 9.35 44.67 -3.16
C ARG A 373 8.81 45.41 -1.94
N LYS A 374 7.59 45.06 -1.52
CA LYS A 374 6.92 45.60 -0.35
C LYS A 374 6.71 44.50 0.66
N SER A 375 7.06 44.78 1.91
CA SER A 375 6.73 43.91 3.03
C SER A 375 5.21 43.82 3.18
N VAL A 376 4.70 42.59 3.30
CA VAL A 376 3.28 42.29 3.50
C VAL A 376 2.97 41.77 4.91
N GLY A 377 4.01 41.60 5.73
CA GLY A 377 3.90 41.08 7.10
C GLY A 377 4.76 39.83 7.34
N PRO A 378 4.74 39.28 8.56
CA PRO A 378 5.50 38.10 8.90
C PRO A 378 4.88 36.83 8.30
N ALA A 379 5.73 35.89 7.91
CA ALA A 379 5.32 34.52 7.63
C ALA A 379 4.73 33.90 8.90
N THR A 380 3.71 33.06 8.75
CA THR A 380 3.18 32.27 9.87
C THR A 380 3.04 30.80 9.53
N MET A 381 3.03 30.47 8.24
CA MET A 381 3.06 29.11 7.75
C MET A 381 3.76 29.02 6.40
N TRP A 382 4.10 27.79 6.01
CA TRP A 382 4.77 27.46 4.77
C TRP A 382 4.03 26.33 4.04
N ARG A 383 4.03 26.38 2.70
CA ARG A 383 3.49 25.32 1.84
C ARG A 383 4.47 24.96 0.74
N TRP A 384 4.51 23.68 0.39
CA TRP A 384 5.34 23.14 -0.68
C TRP A 384 4.83 23.57 -2.06
N GLU A 385 5.73 23.88 -2.99
CA GLU A 385 5.39 24.40 -4.33
C GLU A 385 5.97 23.58 -5.48
N ALA A 386 7.24 23.20 -5.37
CA ALA A 386 7.98 22.54 -6.44
C ALA A 386 9.22 21.80 -5.89
N TYR A 387 9.79 20.91 -6.69
CA TYR A 387 11.03 20.23 -6.38
C TYR A 387 12.26 21.15 -6.48
N PRO A 388 13.35 20.87 -5.75
CA PRO A 388 14.55 21.74 -5.71
C PRO A 388 15.22 21.97 -7.06
N ASP A 389 15.08 21.02 -7.98
CA ASP A 389 15.64 21.04 -9.33
C ASP A 389 14.70 21.65 -10.38
N SER A 390 13.52 22.10 -9.96
CA SER A 390 12.58 22.80 -10.82
C SER A 390 13.05 24.22 -11.10
N LYS A 391 12.94 24.64 -12.37
CA LYS A 391 13.33 25.98 -12.80
C LYS A 391 12.27 27.00 -12.38
N MET A 392 12.51 27.63 -11.23
CA MET A 392 11.66 28.69 -10.66
C MET A 392 12.05 30.09 -11.13
N THR A 393 13.16 30.20 -11.86
CA THR A 393 13.65 31.45 -12.45
C THR A 393 14.03 31.26 -13.91
N ALA A 394 13.99 32.34 -14.70
CA ALA A 394 14.53 32.37 -16.05
C ALA A 394 14.95 33.81 -16.43
N LEU A 395 15.95 33.96 -17.29
CA LEU A 395 16.39 35.27 -17.75
C LEU A 395 15.50 35.78 -18.90
N THR A 396 15.45 37.09 -19.04
CA THR A 396 14.81 37.74 -20.19
C THR A 396 15.43 37.25 -21.51
N GLY A 397 14.58 36.87 -22.46
CA GLY A 397 15.02 36.29 -23.73
C GLY A 397 15.24 34.78 -23.71
N GLU A 398 15.25 34.12 -22.55
CA GLU A 398 15.25 32.65 -22.48
C GLU A 398 13.85 32.09 -22.73
N CYS A 399 13.77 30.84 -23.20
CA CYS A 399 12.50 30.12 -23.25
C CYS A 399 12.01 29.84 -21.83
N CYS A 400 10.73 30.15 -21.59
CA CYS A 400 10.05 29.95 -20.34
C CYS A 400 10.04 28.46 -19.97
N PRO A 401 10.59 28.06 -18.81
CA PRO A 401 10.75 26.65 -18.48
C PRO A 401 9.46 26.00 -17.97
N ARG A 402 8.45 26.80 -17.60
CA ARG A 402 7.16 26.30 -17.10
C ARG A 402 6.07 27.36 -17.25
N SER A 403 4.87 26.91 -17.60
CA SER A 403 3.72 27.81 -17.71
C SER A 403 3.35 28.41 -16.34
N GLY A 404 2.79 29.62 -16.37
CA GLY A 404 2.21 30.25 -15.17
C GLY A 404 2.39 31.77 -15.18
N TYR A 405 2.13 32.38 -14.02
CA TYR A 405 2.49 33.78 -13.80
C TYR A 405 3.95 33.90 -13.42
N TRP A 406 4.59 34.93 -13.97
CA TRP A 406 5.98 35.27 -13.72
C TRP A 406 6.08 36.76 -13.40
N ILE A 407 7.04 37.11 -12.56
CA ILE A 407 7.31 38.50 -12.19
C ILE A 407 8.80 38.78 -12.36
N PRO A 408 9.19 39.90 -13.00
CA PRO A 408 10.59 40.21 -13.17
C PRO A 408 11.16 40.71 -11.85
N ASP A 409 12.28 40.16 -11.40
CA ASP A 409 13.04 40.70 -10.28
C ASP A 409 13.55 42.10 -10.63
N MET A 410 13.49 43.00 -9.65
CA MET A 410 14.05 44.33 -9.81
C MET A 410 15.58 44.24 -9.97
N PRO A 411 16.15 44.68 -11.10
CA PRO A 411 17.60 44.79 -11.21
C PRO A 411 18.11 45.92 -10.31
N GLY A 412 19.25 45.69 -9.67
CA GLY A 412 19.92 46.71 -8.87
C GLY A 412 20.51 47.82 -9.74
N GLY A 413 20.61 49.04 -9.20
CA GLY A 413 21.36 50.13 -9.85
C GLY A 413 20.69 50.79 -11.06
N LEU A 414 19.36 50.67 -11.21
CA LEU A 414 18.63 51.35 -12.28
C LEU A 414 18.73 52.88 -12.18
N THR A 415 18.86 53.54 -13.34
CA THR A 415 18.68 54.99 -13.44
C THR A 415 17.23 55.38 -13.12
N THR A 416 16.96 56.63 -12.74
CA THR A 416 15.59 57.10 -12.44
C THR A 416 14.62 56.83 -13.58
N THR A 417 15.05 57.01 -14.83
CA THR A 417 14.24 56.74 -16.03
C THR A 417 13.98 55.24 -16.19
N ALA A 418 15.01 54.40 -16.07
CA ALA A 418 14.85 52.95 -16.19
C ALA A 418 14.01 52.37 -15.04
N PHE A 419 14.12 52.93 -13.84
CA PHE A 419 13.28 52.59 -12.70
C PHE A 419 11.81 52.91 -12.98
N HIS A 420 11.51 54.10 -13.52
CA HIS A 420 10.14 54.45 -13.92
C HIS A 420 9.60 53.49 -14.99
N THR A 421 10.39 53.16 -16.01
CA THR A 421 10.00 52.17 -17.04
C THR A 421 9.73 50.80 -16.43
N PHE A 422 10.59 50.34 -15.51
CA PHE A 422 10.40 49.07 -14.80
C PHE A 422 9.11 49.08 -13.96
N LYS A 423 8.77 50.18 -13.29
CA LYS A 423 7.52 50.28 -12.52
C LYS A 423 6.26 50.07 -13.36
N VAL A 424 6.30 50.48 -14.63
CA VAL A 424 5.17 50.36 -15.55
C VAL A 424 5.17 49.01 -16.27
N ALA A 425 6.35 48.47 -16.59
CA ALA A 425 6.48 47.25 -17.39
C ALA A 425 6.61 45.96 -16.56
N GLY A 426 7.07 46.07 -15.31
CA GLY A 426 7.45 45.00 -14.40
C GLY A 426 6.31 44.36 -13.62
N ASP A 427 5.11 44.37 -14.20
CA ASP A 427 3.95 43.68 -13.66
C ASP A 427 4.02 42.17 -13.93
N LYS A 428 3.28 41.40 -13.13
CA LYS A 428 3.11 39.96 -13.33
C LYS A 428 2.57 39.66 -14.74
N ARG A 429 3.15 38.69 -15.42
CA ARG A 429 2.71 38.24 -16.75
C ARG A 429 2.46 36.76 -16.75
N ARG A 430 1.39 36.33 -17.41
CA ARG A 430 1.19 34.91 -17.72
C ARG A 430 2.03 34.57 -18.95
N ILE A 431 2.90 33.57 -18.82
CA ILE A 431 3.82 33.13 -19.87
C ILE A 431 3.66 31.62 -19.99
N MET A 432 3.57 31.11 -21.22
CA MET A 432 3.44 29.67 -21.47
C MET A 432 4.83 29.02 -21.57
N GLU A 433 4.92 27.75 -21.20
CA GLU A 433 6.12 26.94 -21.40
C GLU A 433 6.56 26.99 -22.87
N GLY A 434 7.85 27.28 -23.10
CA GLY A 434 8.42 27.45 -24.44
C GLY A 434 8.36 28.87 -25.00
N ASP A 435 7.49 29.75 -24.50
CA ASP A 435 7.46 31.15 -24.90
C ASP A 435 8.72 31.89 -24.43
N VAL A 436 9.15 32.90 -25.17
CA VAL A 436 10.33 33.70 -24.78
C VAL A 436 9.98 34.65 -23.64
N MET A 437 10.80 34.67 -22.58
CA MET A 437 10.68 35.61 -21.47
C MET A 437 10.74 37.05 -21.99
N PRO A 438 9.76 37.90 -21.67
CA PRO A 438 9.58 39.16 -22.37
C PRO A 438 10.62 40.20 -21.95
N ARG A 439 11.01 41.04 -22.90
CA ARG A 439 11.80 42.24 -22.63
C ARG A 439 10.94 43.32 -21.98
N LEU A 440 11.57 44.14 -21.13
CA LEU A 440 10.90 45.24 -20.41
C LEU A 440 11.18 46.62 -21.04
N GLY A 441 12.11 46.69 -21.99
CA GLY A 441 12.48 47.92 -22.69
C GLY A 441 13.36 48.85 -21.86
N LEU A 442 14.21 48.33 -20.96
CA LEU A 442 15.15 49.14 -20.16
C LEU A 442 16.49 49.37 -20.87
N GLY A 443 16.68 48.81 -22.06
CA GLY A 443 17.93 48.83 -22.82
C GLY A 443 18.54 47.43 -22.82
N ASP A 444 19.63 47.23 -22.07
CA ASP A 444 20.17 45.89 -21.82
C ASP A 444 19.39 45.19 -20.70
N ASP A 445 18.35 44.47 -21.11
CA ASP A 445 17.46 43.72 -20.21
C ASP A 445 17.94 42.27 -19.99
N SER A 446 19.08 41.88 -20.57
CA SER A 446 19.52 40.47 -20.59
C SER A 446 19.76 39.89 -19.18
N GLY A 447 20.09 40.75 -18.21
CA GLY A 447 20.29 40.37 -16.80
C GLY A 447 19.01 40.32 -15.96
N ILE A 448 17.84 40.64 -16.51
CA ILE A 448 16.58 40.63 -15.74
C ILE A 448 16.10 39.19 -15.58
N CYS A 449 16.11 38.73 -14.34
CA CYS A 449 15.57 37.45 -13.92
C CYS A 449 14.05 37.55 -13.72
N TRP A 450 13.31 36.55 -14.19
CA TRP A 450 11.89 36.36 -13.95
C TRP A 450 11.72 35.25 -12.93
N THR A 451 10.93 35.49 -11.88
CA THR A 451 10.59 34.50 -10.85
C THR A 451 9.17 33.97 -11.07
N TRP A 452 9.01 32.65 -11.02
CA TRP A 452 7.72 31.97 -11.20
C TRP A 452 6.85 32.15 -9.96
N LEU A 453 5.60 32.52 -10.19
CA LEU A 453 4.58 32.73 -9.17
C LEU A 453 3.53 31.61 -9.11
N GLY A 454 3.55 30.64 -10.04
CA GLY A 454 2.48 29.65 -10.14
C GLY A 454 1.37 30.02 -11.10
N ASP A 455 0.49 29.06 -11.35
CA ASP A 455 -0.85 29.35 -11.88
C ASP A 455 -1.68 29.98 -10.75
N ILE A 456 -1.55 31.30 -10.60
CA ILE A 456 -2.38 32.08 -9.68
C ILE A 456 -3.81 32.05 -10.25
N GLY A 457 -4.64 31.16 -9.71
CA GLY A 457 -6.10 31.16 -9.88
C GLY A 457 -6.75 32.17 -8.95
#